data_AF-A0A7V8F4N7-F1
#
_entry.id   AF-A0A7V8F4N7-F1
#
_cell.length_a   1.000
_cell.length_b   1.000
_cell.length_c   1.000
_cell.angle_alpha   90.00
_cell.angle_beta   90.00
_cell.angle_gamma   90.00
#
_symmetry.space_group_name_H-M   'P 1'
#
loop_
_entity.id
_entity.type
_entity.pdbx_description
1 polymer ?
#
loop_
_entity_poly.entity_id
_entity_poly.type
_entity_poly.pdbx_seq_one_letter_code
_entity_poly.pdbx_strand_id
1 'polypeptide(L)'
;MNDDAKTLVDRLADEADQCRNDDATDIAKLLDEAREALLKVDRPDKTEAIQWPVARDVGRIGDMSPSASLRVGLDSDNDVYVSVWDESGGGSVEFCCPGAGGGRSPKTRMALIELMRAMEADNAVSPSNDWWAKRLKGKAPE
;
A
#
# COMPACT_ATOMS: atom_id res chain seq x y z
N MET A 1 -10.80 -11.84 0.01
CA MET A 1 -11.84 -11.13 0.81
C MET A 1 -11.80 -11.69 2.22
N ASN A 2 -11.47 -10.87 3.24
CA ASN A 2 -11.36 -11.32 4.64
C ASN A 2 -12.68 -11.99 5.12
N ASP A 3 -12.60 -13.03 5.96
CA ASP A 3 -13.78 -13.79 6.43
C ASP A 3 -14.85 -12.90 7.07
N ASP A 4 -14.43 -11.86 7.79
CA ASP A 4 -15.34 -10.87 8.38
C ASP A 4 -16.14 -10.09 7.31
N ALA A 5 -15.52 -9.78 6.18
CA ALA A 5 -16.15 -9.04 5.09
C ALA A 5 -17.13 -9.91 4.32
N LYS A 6 -16.81 -11.19 4.12
CA LYS A 6 -17.72 -12.17 3.53
C LYS A 6 -18.95 -12.36 4.42
N THR A 7 -18.74 -12.52 5.73
CA THR A 7 -19.81 -12.63 6.72
C THR A 7 -20.73 -11.41 6.72
N LEU A 8 -20.18 -10.20 6.55
CA LEU A 8 -20.97 -8.97 6.46
C LEU A 8 -21.77 -8.88 5.16
N VAL A 9 -21.18 -9.30 4.02
CA VAL A 9 -21.86 -9.30 2.72
C VAL A 9 -23.02 -10.29 2.68
N ASP A 10 -22.83 -11.48 3.26
CA ASP A 10 -23.89 -12.48 3.35
C ASP A 10 -25.06 -11.96 4.22
N ARG A 11 -24.74 -11.34 5.37
CA ARG A 11 -25.76 -10.72 6.25
C ARG A 11 -26.53 -9.58 5.57
N LEU A 12 -25.87 -8.77 4.75
CA LEU A 12 -26.53 -7.69 4.01
C LEU A 12 -27.50 -8.25 2.96
N ALA A 13 -27.18 -9.40 2.35
CA ALA A 13 -28.07 -10.06 1.40
C ALA A 13 -29.31 -10.65 2.09
N ASP A 14 -29.10 -11.35 3.21
CA ASP A 14 -30.21 -11.93 4.00
C ASP A 14 -31.19 -10.84 4.48
N GLU A 15 -30.66 -9.72 4.97
CA GLU A 15 -31.47 -8.59 5.43
C GLU A 15 -32.21 -7.90 4.25
N ALA A 16 -31.60 -7.81 3.07
CA ALA A 16 -32.25 -7.25 1.89
C ALA A 16 -33.45 -8.12 1.43
N ASP A 17 -33.31 -9.45 1.52
CA ASP A 17 -34.40 -10.38 1.22
C ASP A 17 -35.52 -10.30 2.25
N GLN A 18 -35.18 -10.14 3.53
CA GLN A 18 -36.17 -9.90 4.57
C GLN A 18 -36.92 -8.58 4.35
N CYS A 19 -36.21 -7.50 4.02
CA CYS A 19 -36.83 -6.21 3.67
C CYS A 19 -37.76 -6.32 2.45
N ARG A 20 -37.41 -7.14 1.44
CA ARG A 20 -38.30 -7.42 0.30
C ARG A 20 -39.59 -8.14 0.71
N ASN A 21 -39.50 -9.09 1.64
CA ASN A 21 -40.66 -9.83 2.14
C ASN A 21 -41.59 -8.94 2.99
N ASP A 22 -41.05 -7.89 3.60
CA ASP A 22 -41.78 -6.92 4.42
C ASP A 22 -42.26 -5.68 3.62
N ASP A 23 -42.22 -5.72 2.29
CA ASP A 23 -42.52 -4.60 1.36
C ASP A 23 -41.65 -3.33 1.57
N ALA A 24 -40.55 -3.42 2.31
CA ALA A 24 -39.56 -2.36 2.56
C ALA A 24 -38.54 -2.26 1.40
N THR A 25 -39.06 -2.04 0.20
CA THR A 25 -38.28 -2.08 -1.06
C THR A 25 -37.20 -0.99 -1.18
N ASP A 26 -37.39 0.16 -0.55
CA ASP A 26 -36.41 1.24 -0.47
C ASP A 26 -35.21 0.88 0.41
N ILE A 27 -35.47 0.22 1.55
CA ILE A 27 -34.42 -0.29 2.44
C ILE A 27 -33.65 -1.44 1.78
N ALA A 28 -34.35 -2.37 1.12
CA ALA A 28 -33.72 -3.46 0.39
C ALA A 28 -32.74 -2.95 -0.67
N LYS A 29 -33.10 -1.88 -1.39
CA LYS A 29 -32.23 -1.25 -2.39
C LYS A 29 -30.98 -0.63 -1.76
N LEU A 30 -31.09 0.04 -0.62
CA LEU A 30 -29.94 0.60 0.09
C LEU A 30 -28.97 -0.49 0.57
N LEU A 31 -29.48 -1.64 1.01
CA LEU A 31 -28.67 -2.78 1.42
C LEU A 31 -27.95 -3.43 0.24
N ASP A 32 -28.63 -3.58 -0.92
CA ASP A 32 -28.01 -4.03 -2.16
C ASP A 32 -26.88 -3.06 -2.62
N GLU A 33 -27.12 -1.74 -2.57
CA GLU A 33 -26.10 -0.72 -2.90
C GLU A 33 -24.89 -0.79 -1.96
N ALA A 34 -25.11 -0.96 -0.65
CA ALA A 34 -24.04 -1.12 0.33
C ALA A 34 -23.22 -2.40 0.11
N ARG A 35 -23.88 -3.50 -0.26
CA ARG A 35 -23.23 -4.78 -0.61
C ARG A 35 -22.35 -4.61 -1.84
N GLU A 36 -22.88 -4.01 -2.91
CA GLU A 36 -22.12 -3.75 -4.13
C GLU A 36 -20.94 -2.81 -3.90
N ALA A 37 -21.11 -1.78 -3.05
CA ALA A 37 -20.01 -0.91 -2.65
C ALA A 37 -18.91 -1.70 -1.92
N LEU A 38 -19.27 -2.58 -0.98
CA LEU A 38 -18.31 -3.43 -0.26
C LEU A 38 -17.57 -4.41 -1.17
N LEU A 39 -18.25 -4.98 -2.17
CA LEU A 39 -17.64 -5.86 -3.17
C LEU A 39 -16.66 -5.11 -4.09
N LYS A 40 -16.90 -3.82 -4.33
CA LYS A 40 -16.04 -2.95 -5.15
C LYS A 40 -14.90 -2.31 -4.36
N VAL A 41 -14.93 -2.32 -3.02
CA VAL A 41 -13.77 -1.87 -2.24
C VAL A 41 -12.67 -2.91 -2.43
N ASP A 42 -11.76 -2.61 -3.35
CA ASP A 42 -10.47 -3.26 -3.48
C ASP A 42 -9.68 -3.00 -2.19
N ARG A 43 -9.92 -3.83 -1.18
CA ARG A 43 -9.03 -3.92 -0.03
C ARG A 43 -7.94 -4.88 -0.46
N PRO A 44 -6.65 -4.48 -0.41
CA PRO A 44 -5.57 -5.42 -0.69
C PRO A 44 -5.80 -6.65 0.17
N ASP A 45 -6.02 -7.77 -0.49
CA ASP A 45 -6.49 -8.98 0.16
C ASP A 45 -5.44 -9.40 1.20
N LYS A 46 -5.85 -9.62 2.44
CA LYS A 46 -4.94 -10.14 3.49
C LYS A 46 -4.40 -11.53 3.14
N THR A 47 -5.02 -12.21 2.17
CA THR A 47 -4.78 -13.61 1.80
C THR A 47 -3.98 -13.83 0.53
N GLU A 48 -3.68 -12.81 -0.27
CA GLU A 48 -2.53 -12.95 -1.15
C GLU A 48 -1.31 -12.97 -0.24
N ALA A 49 -0.63 -14.13 -0.18
CA ALA A 49 0.63 -14.24 0.53
C ALA A 49 1.53 -13.13 -0.02
N ILE A 50 1.66 -12.05 0.76
CA ILE A 50 2.38 -10.87 0.30
C ILE A 50 3.79 -11.37 0.03
N GLN A 51 4.15 -11.46 -1.25
CA GLN A 51 5.53 -11.67 -1.61
C GLN A 51 6.24 -10.39 -1.23
N TRP A 52 6.83 -10.43 -0.04
CA TRP A 52 7.61 -9.33 0.45
C TRP A 52 8.82 -9.18 -0.47
N PRO A 53 9.03 -7.99 -1.04
CA PRO A 53 10.26 -7.72 -1.76
C PRO A 53 11.43 -7.93 -0.79
N VAL A 54 12.28 -8.92 -1.02
CA VAL A 54 13.53 -9.08 -0.25
C VAL A 54 14.55 -8.11 -0.85
N ALA A 55 15.24 -7.33 -0.02
CA ALA A 55 16.30 -6.41 -0.46
C ALA A 55 15.86 -5.44 -1.60
N ARG A 56 14.73 -4.75 -1.40
CA ARG A 56 14.16 -3.81 -2.38
C ARG A 56 14.20 -2.39 -1.85
N ASP A 57 14.73 -1.44 -2.62
CA ASP A 57 14.64 0.00 -2.34
C ASP A 57 13.89 0.69 -3.47
N VAL A 58 12.86 1.46 -3.14
CA VAL A 58 12.06 2.25 -4.07
C VAL A 58 12.22 3.72 -3.70
N GLY A 59 12.61 4.54 -4.68
CA GLY A 59 12.80 5.97 -4.50
C GLY A 59 11.95 6.79 -5.47
N ARG A 60 11.39 7.89 -4.95
CA ARG A 60 10.67 8.90 -5.71
C ARG A 60 11.31 10.26 -5.50
N ILE A 61 11.44 11.05 -6.57
CA ILE A 61 11.87 12.45 -6.53
C ILE A 61 10.73 13.35 -6.06
N GLY A 62 11.05 14.36 -5.25
CA GLY A 62 10.07 15.32 -4.77
C GLY A 62 9.55 16.22 -5.89
N ASP A 63 8.27 16.58 -5.82
CA ASP A 63 7.62 17.34 -6.89
C ASP A 63 8.13 18.79 -7.01
N MET A 64 8.65 19.34 -5.91
CA MET A 64 9.10 20.74 -5.81
C MET A 64 10.62 20.89 -5.91
N SER A 65 11.38 19.79 -5.92
CA SER A 65 12.84 19.82 -6.00
C SER A 65 13.39 18.57 -6.68
N PRO A 66 14.31 18.73 -7.65
CA PRO A 66 14.97 17.60 -8.31
C PRO A 66 15.96 16.86 -7.40
N SER A 67 16.34 17.46 -6.28
CA SER A 67 17.25 16.92 -5.25
C SER A 67 16.49 16.26 -4.11
N ALA A 68 15.24 16.66 -3.91
CA ALA A 68 14.36 16.06 -2.92
C ALA A 68 14.04 14.62 -3.30
N SER A 69 14.06 13.74 -2.31
CA SER A 69 13.73 12.33 -2.50
C SER A 69 13.09 11.73 -1.27
N LEU A 70 12.12 10.85 -1.53
CA LEU A 70 11.54 9.94 -0.55
C LEU A 70 11.91 8.52 -0.99
N ARG A 71 12.48 7.75 -0.07
CA ARG A 71 12.85 6.35 -0.28
C ARG A 71 12.24 5.48 0.78
N VAL A 72 11.77 4.31 0.36
CA VAL A 72 11.30 3.26 1.25
C VAL A 72 11.92 1.95 0.77
N GLY A 73 12.53 1.23 1.69
CA GLY A 73 13.17 -0.03 1.35
C GLY A 73 13.02 -1.10 2.41
N LEU A 74 13.19 -2.34 1.95
CA LEU A 74 13.32 -3.55 2.72
C LEU A 74 14.75 -4.02 2.53
N ASP A 75 15.45 -4.28 3.63
CA ASP A 75 16.79 -4.83 3.57
C ASP A 75 16.77 -6.37 3.40
N SER A 76 17.92 -7.02 3.61
CA SER A 76 18.04 -8.47 3.47
C SER A 76 17.45 -9.27 4.63
N ASP A 77 17.27 -8.69 5.82
CA ASP A 77 16.69 -9.35 6.99
C ASP A 77 15.22 -8.96 7.25
N ASN A 78 14.64 -8.23 6.30
CA ASN A 78 13.27 -7.69 6.26
C ASN A 78 13.03 -6.47 7.16
N ASP A 79 14.08 -5.83 7.64
CA ASP A 79 13.97 -4.51 8.23
C ASP A 79 13.53 -3.48 7.18
N VAL A 80 12.56 -2.66 7.58
CA VAL A 80 11.97 -1.64 6.71
C VAL A 80 12.49 -0.29 7.12
N TYR A 81 12.92 0.51 6.15
CA TYR A 81 13.34 1.89 6.40
C TYR A 81 12.59 2.86 5.52
N VAL A 82 12.51 4.10 6.01
CA VAL A 82 12.08 5.27 5.26
C VAL A 82 13.16 6.33 5.35
N SER A 83 13.45 6.98 4.23
CA SER A 83 14.44 8.04 4.18
C SER A 83 13.95 9.21 3.33
N VAL A 84 14.14 10.42 3.86
CA VAL A 84 13.76 11.68 3.19
C VAL A 84 14.96 12.60 3.16
N TRP A 85 15.28 13.13 2.00
CA TRP A 85 16.40 14.04 1.79
C TRP A 85 15.99 15.17 0.85
N ASP A 86 16.58 16.34 1.04
CA ASP A 86 16.57 17.48 0.13
C ASP A 86 17.95 18.17 0.10
N GLU A 87 18.04 19.39 -0.44
CA GLU A 87 19.30 20.16 -0.51
C GLU A 87 19.83 20.59 0.86
N SER A 88 18.95 20.74 1.84
CA SER A 88 19.28 21.22 3.19
C SER A 88 19.70 20.08 4.12
N GLY A 89 19.42 18.83 3.74
CA GLY A 89 19.80 17.64 4.48
C GLY A 89 18.68 16.61 4.48
N GLY A 90 18.76 15.64 5.38
CA GLY A 90 17.77 14.60 5.44
C GLY A 90 17.94 13.67 6.63
N GLY A 91 17.05 12.69 6.69
CA GLY A 91 17.01 11.69 7.74
C GLY A 91 16.55 10.34 7.22
N SER A 92 16.84 9.31 8.01
CA SER A 92 16.33 7.96 7.80
C SER A 92 15.91 7.36 9.13
N VAL A 93 14.81 6.62 9.11
CA VAL A 93 14.35 5.82 10.23
C VAL A 93 14.25 4.38 9.74
N GLU A 94 14.85 3.48 10.49
CA GLU A 94 14.81 2.05 10.26
C GLU A 94 14.03 1.39 11.40
N PHE A 95 13.12 0.49 11.02
CA PHE A 95 12.33 -0.29 11.94
C PHE A 95 12.92 -1.69 12.04
N CYS A 96 13.90 -1.83 12.94
CA CYS A 96 14.57 -3.10 13.18
C CYS A 96 13.74 -4.03 14.09
N CYS A 97 13.59 -5.30 13.72
CA CYS A 97 13.11 -6.33 14.64
C CYS A 97 13.88 -7.64 14.51
N PRO A 98 14.74 -7.99 15.50
CA PRO A 98 15.50 -9.23 15.48
C PRO A 98 14.60 -10.46 15.26
N GLY A 99 14.82 -11.17 14.16
CA GLY A 99 14.13 -12.43 13.84
C GLY A 99 12.70 -12.29 13.28
N ALA A 100 12.16 -11.08 13.14
CA ALA A 100 10.82 -10.86 12.59
C ALA A 100 10.76 -9.86 11.42
N GLY A 101 11.75 -8.96 11.29
CA GLY A 101 11.84 -7.96 10.24
C GLY A 101 10.78 -6.85 10.33
N GLY A 102 11.20 -5.59 10.23
CA GLY A 102 10.30 -4.47 9.94
C GLY A 102 9.54 -3.89 11.15
N GLY A 103 10.16 -3.97 12.33
CA GLY A 103 9.68 -3.38 13.57
C GLY A 103 8.57 -4.17 14.27
N ARG A 104 8.22 -3.75 15.50
CA ARG A 104 7.17 -4.40 16.33
C ARG A 104 5.74 -4.18 15.84
N SER A 105 5.53 -3.41 14.76
CA SER A 105 4.22 -3.00 14.26
C SER A 105 3.97 -3.53 12.84
N PRO A 106 3.26 -4.66 12.69
CA PRO A 106 2.89 -5.18 11.38
C PRO A 106 2.11 -4.18 10.51
N LYS A 107 1.30 -3.31 11.13
CA LYS A 107 0.53 -2.28 10.44
C LYS A 107 1.43 -1.19 9.83
N THR A 108 2.48 -0.78 10.54
CA THR A 108 3.45 0.20 10.03
C THR A 108 4.20 -0.39 8.84
N ARG A 109 4.62 -1.66 8.94
CA ARG A 109 5.27 -2.38 7.85
C ARG A 109 4.38 -2.46 6.61
N MET A 110 3.11 -2.83 6.77
CA MET A 110 2.14 -2.83 5.66
C MET A 110 2.01 -1.46 4.99
N ALA A 111 1.86 -0.39 5.77
CA ALA A 111 1.71 0.96 5.23
C ALA A 111 2.92 1.42 4.41
N LEU A 112 4.14 1.09 4.85
CA LEU A 112 5.37 1.40 4.12
C LEU A 112 5.46 0.62 2.81
N ILE A 113 4.96 -0.61 2.78
CA ILE A 113 5.01 -1.45 1.58
C ILE A 113 3.95 -1.03 0.57
N GLU A 114 2.77 -0.60 1.02
CA GLU A 114 1.79 0.05 0.15
C GLU A 114 2.32 1.37 -0.41
N LEU A 115 3.12 2.12 0.36
CA LEU A 115 3.81 3.30 -0.15
C LEU A 115 4.83 2.94 -1.24
N MET A 116 5.60 1.85 -1.07
CA MET A 116 6.50 1.35 -2.12
C MET A 116 5.74 1.01 -3.40
N ARG A 117 4.62 0.28 -3.30
CA ARG A 117 3.78 -0.09 -4.45
C ARG A 117 3.25 1.14 -5.19
N ALA A 118 2.78 2.14 -4.46
CA ALA A 118 2.32 3.39 -5.04
C ALA A 118 3.45 4.12 -5.78
N MET A 119 4.65 4.18 -5.21
CA MET A 119 5.81 4.78 -5.87
C MET A 119 6.23 4.01 -7.12
N GLU A 120 6.23 2.68 -7.10
CA GLU A 120 6.55 1.87 -8.27
C GLU A 120 5.54 2.08 -9.40
N ALA A 121 4.25 2.12 -9.08
CA ALA A 121 3.19 2.41 -10.05
C ALA A 121 3.39 3.80 -10.69
N ASP A 122 3.63 4.82 -9.86
CA ASP A 122 3.87 6.18 -10.35
C ASP A 122 5.17 6.30 -11.17
N ASN A 123 6.24 5.64 -10.74
CA ASN A 123 7.52 5.60 -11.45
C ASN A 123 7.39 4.88 -12.79
N ALA A 124 6.55 3.84 -12.89
CA ALA A 124 6.27 3.15 -14.14
C ALA A 124 5.51 4.04 -15.14
N VAL A 125 4.57 4.86 -14.65
CA VAL A 125 3.85 5.84 -15.48
C VAL A 125 4.78 7.00 -15.87
N SER A 126 5.62 7.47 -14.95
CA SER A 126 6.52 8.61 -15.14
C SER A 126 7.94 8.29 -14.66
N PRO A 127 8.79 7.68 -15.51
CA PRO A 127 10.15 7.28 -15.12
C PRO A 127 11.08 8.43 -14.70
N SER A 128 10.70 9.69 -14.96
CA SER A 128 11.40 10.87 -14.45
C SER A 128 11.28 11.05 -12.94
N ASN A 129 10.28 10.42 -12.31
CA ASN A 129 10.05 10.45 -10.88
C ASN A 129 10.90 9.41 -10.15
N ASP A 130 11.40 8.39 -10.86
CA ASP A 130 12.24 7.34 -10.30
C ASP A 130 13.62 7.88 -9.95
N TRP A 131 13.89 7.91 -8.66
CA TRP A 131 15.16 8.40 -8.12
C TRP A 131 16.33 7.49 -8.52
N TRP A 132 16.15 6.17 -8.57
CA TRP A 132 17.19 5.24 -8.98
C TRP A 132 17.51 5.37 -10.47
N ALA A 133 16.49 5.50 -11.31
CA ALA A 133 16.68 5.75 -12.74
C ALA A 133 17.49 7.04 -12.99
N LYS A 134 17.23 8.10 -12.23
CA LYS A 134 17.98 9.36 -12.32
C LYS A 134 19.42 9.22 -11.81
N ARG A 135 19.63 8.53 -10.69
CA ARG A 135 20.96 8.35 -10.10
C ARG A 135 21.86 7.46 -10.96
N LEU A 136 21.32 6.41 -11.57
CA LEU A 136 22.07 5.51 -12.46
C LEU A 136 22.47 6.20 -13.76
N LYS A 137 21.64 7.10 -14.32
CA LYS A 137 22.00 7.92 -15.48
C LYS A 137 23.14 8.92 -15.21
N GLY A 138 23.33 9.33 -13.95
CA GLY A 138 24.43 10.21 -13.53
C GLY A 138 25.79 9.52 -13.35
N LYS A 139 25.83 8.17 -13.32
CA LYS A 139 27.07 7.40 -13.35
C LYS A 139 27.35 6.98 -14.79
N ALA A 140 28.11 7.79 -15.52
CA ALA A 140 28.78 7.29 -16.72
C ALA A 140 29.73 6.14 -16.32
N PRO A 141 29.90 5.10 -17.14
CA PRO A 141 30.91 4.08 -16.87
C PRO A 141 32.30 4.76 -16.95
N GLU A 142 33.11 4.56 -15.91
CA GLU A 142 34.56 4.79 -15.97
C GLU A 142 35.22 3.78 -16.92
#